data_AF-A0A127STU3-F1
#
_entry.id   AF-A0A127STU3-F1
#
_cell.length_a   1.000
_cell.length_b   1.000
_cell.length_c   1.000
_cell.angle_alpha   90.00
_cell.angle_beta   90.00
_cell.angle_gamma   90.00
#
_symmetry.space_group_name_H-M   'P 1'
#
loop_
_entity.id
_entity.type
_entity.pdbx_description
1 polymer ?
#
loop_
_entity_poly.entity_id
_entity_poly.type
_entity_poly.pdbx_seq_one_letter_code
_entity_poly.pdbx_strand_id
1 'polypeptide(L)'
;MKNKSSFTVRQEREAEFPAIYELIRTAFATAEVSDGDEQDFANRLRIHGNYIPELALVAECQGKLIGHIMLTRTVVTQDDGTPYEALMIAPLSVVLDYRNQGVGSALLKEGLRLAQSRVTGQLFFAAIRPTTDVSVSKRSENTVSGKLVCRKN
;
A
#
# COMPACT_ATOMS: atom_id res chain seq x y z
N MET A 1 -15.14 4.21 25.02
CA MET A 1 -13.71 4.19 24.66
C MET A 1 -13.46 2.91 23.89
N LYS A 2 -13.07 2.97 22.60
CA LYS A 2 -12.83 1.74 21.81
C LYS A 2 -11.53 1.11 22.30
N ASN A 3 -11.57 -0.14 22.75
CA ASN A 3 -10.36 -0.90 23.08
C ASN A 3 -9.45 -0.90 21.85
N LYS A 4 -8.25 -0.33 21.99
CA LYS A 4 -7.23 -0.37 20.94
C LYS A 4 -6.73 -1.82 20.86
N SER A 5 -7.18 -2.56 19.85
CA SER A 5 -6.68 -3.90 19.59
C SER A 5 -5.16 -3.84 19.43
N SER A 6 -4.41 -4.59 20.23
CA SER A 6 -2.96 -4.67 20.09
C SER A 6 -2.62 -5.50 18.85
N PHE A 7 -1.96 -4.88 17.87
CA PHE A 7 -1.52 -5.53 16.63
C PHE A 7 -0.06 -5.21 16.36
N THR A 8 0.59 -6.06 15.56
CA THR A 8 1.97 -5.87 15.09
C THR A 8 2.00 -5.67 13.57
N VAL A 9 2.99 -4.92 13.08
CA VAL A 9 3.26 -4.78 11.64
C VAL A 9 4.57 -5.48 11.34
N ARG A 10 4.60 -6.31 10.30
CA ARG A 10 5.77 -7.07 9.88
C ARG A 10 5.74 -7.34 8.39
N GLN A 11 6.87 -7.79 7.84
CA GLN A 11 6.94 -8.29 6.47
C GLN A 11 5.99 -9.49 6.27
N GLU A 12 5.36 -9.55 5.09
CA GLU A 12 4.61 -10.73 4.66
C GLU A 12 5.55 -11.92 4.38
N ARG A 13 5.03 -13.13 4.47
CA ARG A 13 5.76 -14.36 4.09
C ARG A 13 5.08 -15.01 2.90
N GLU A 14 5.84 -15.67 2.03
CA GLU A 14 5.29 -16.33 0.83
C GLU A 14 4.21 -17.36 1.16
N ALA A 15 4.39 -18.12 2.24
CA ALA A 15 3.40 -19.08 2.73
C ALA A 15 2.06 -18.43 3.13
N GLU A 16 2.03 -17.11 3.34
CA GLU A 16 0.83 -16.34 3.70
C GLU A 16 0.11 -15.75 2.49
N PHE A 17 0.66 -15.83 1.27
CA PHE A 17 0.04 -15.24 0.08
C PHE A 17 -1.42 -15.66 -0.13
N PRO A 18 -1.83 -16.94 0.06
CA PRO A 18 -3.24 -17.31 -0.01
C PRO A 18 -4.12 -16.62 1.04
N ALA A 19 -3.62 -16.48 2.28
CA ALA A 19 -4.35 -15.81 3.35
C ALA A 19 -4.46 -14.29 3.10
N ILE A 20 -3.42 -13.70 2.53
CA ILE A 20 -3.38 -12.29 2.14
C ILE A 20 -4.34 -12.02 0.98
N TYR A 21 -4.41 -12.92 0.01
CA TYR A 21 -5.39 -12.84 -1.08
C TYR A 21 -6.82 -12.76 -0.53
N GLU A 22 -7.19 -13.65 0.39
CA GLU A 22 -8.51 -13.64 1.03
C GLU A 22 -8.75 -12.40 1.89
N LEU A 23 -7.71 -11.89 2.56
CA LEU A 23 -7.76 -10.64 3.32
C LEU A 23 -8.09 -9.45 2.41
N ILE A 24 -7.40 -9.34 1.27
CA ILE A 24 -7.62 -8.25 0.31
C ILE A 24 -9.04 -8.34 -0.24
N ARG A 25 -9.46 -9.52 -0.70
CA ARG A 25 -10.82 -9.78 -1.19
C ARG A 25 -11.88 -9.38 -0.16
N THR A 26 -11.70 -9.79 1.10
CA THR A 26 -12.61 -9.48 2.21
C THR A 26 -12.64 -7.97 2.51
N ALA A 27 -11.49 -7.31 2.48
CA ALA A 27 -11.40 -5.87 2.73
C ALA A 27 -12.10 -5.07 1.61
N PHE A 28 -11.89 -5.42 0.35
CA PHE A 28 -12.50 -4.70 -0.77
C PHE A 28 -13.98 -5.02 -1.01
N ALA A 29 -14.48 -6.17 -0.55
CA ALA A 29 -15.91 -6.51 -0.58
C ALA A 29 -16.82 -5.49 0.15
N THR A 30 -16.26 -4.74 1.09
CA THR A 30 -16.96 -3.66 1.83
C THR A 30 -16.34 -2.28 1.59
N ALA A 31 -15.59 -2.10 0.50
CA ALA A 31 -15.06 -0.80 0.11
C ALA A 31 -16.10 -0.01 -0.69
N GLU A 32 -16.16 1.31 -0.51
CA GLU A 32 -17.06 2.19 -1.27
C GLU A 32 -16.74 2.20 -2.77
N VAL A 33 -15.47 1.94 -3.11
CA VAL A 33 -14.98 1.82 -4.47
C VAL A 33 -14.13 0.57 -4.56
N SER A 34 -14.54 -0.37 -5.41
CA SER A 34 -13.81 -1.61 -5.70
C SER A 34 -14.02 -2.01 -7.16
N ASP A 35 -12.95 -2.52 -7.77
CA ASP A 35 -13.02 -3.16 -9.10
C ASP A 35 -13.26 -4.68 -8.98
N GLY A 36 -13.12 -5.24 -7.77
CA GLY A 36 -13.37 -6.64 -7.44
C GLY A 36 -12.21 -7.59 -7.74
N ASP A 37 -11.10 -7.07 -8.29
CA ASP A 37 -9.91 -7.80 -8.69
C ASP A 37 -8.65 -7.41 -7.90
N GLU A 38 -8.79 -6.68 -6.78
CA GLU A 38 -7.64 -6.13 -6.05
C GLU A 38 -6.71 -7.22 -5.49
N GLN A 39 -7.28 -8.37 -5.13
CA GLN A 39 -6.51 -9.56 -4.73
C GLN A 39 -5.68 -10.14 -5.89
N ASP A 40 -6.23 -10.13 -7.10
CA ASP A 40 -5.53 -10.58 -8.31
C ASP A 40 -4.45 -9.57 -8.70
N PHE A 41 -4.74 -8.27 -8.54
CA PHE A 41 -3.77 -7.20 -8.73
C PHE A 41 -2.56 -7.35 -7.81
N ALA A 42 -2.76 -7.65 -6.52
CA ALA A 42 -1.67 -7.92 -5.59
C ALA A 42 -0.79 -9.11 -6.03
N ASN A 43 -1.41 -10.18 -6.52
CA ASN A 43 -0.66 -11.33 -7.06
C ASN A 43 0.12 -10.95 -8.32
N ARG A 44 -0.48 -10.17 -9.25
CA ARG A 44 0.23 -9.67 -10.43
C ARG A 44 1.46 -8.85 -10.03
N LEU A 45 1.33 -7.96 -9.03
CA LEU A 45 2.44 -7.14 -8.55
C LEU A 45 3.63 -8.00 -8.10
N ARG A 46 3.40 -9.09 -7.34
CA ARG A 46 4.48 -10.00 -6.87
C ARG A 46 5.27 -10.66 -7.99
N ILE A 47 4.66 -10.85 -9.16
CA ILE A 47 5.29 -11.53 -10.32
C ILE A 47 6.14 -10.54 -11.13
N HIS A 48 5.85 -9.24 -11.08
CA HIS A 48 6.56 -8.23 -11.85
C HIS A 48 7.85 -7.78 -11.16
N GLY A 49 8.86 -7.36 -11.95
CA GLY A 49 10.16 -6.90 -11.45
C GLY A 49 10.15 -5.61 -10.62
N ASN A 50 8.97 -5.04 -10.37
CA ASN A 50 8.76 -3.84 -9.57
C ASN A 50 8.38 -4.16 -8.11
N TYR A 51 8.17 -5.43 -7.78
CA TYR A 51 7.90 -5.88 -6.41
C TYR A 51 9.13 -5.75 -5.52
N ILE A 52 8.92 -5.25 -4.30
CA ILE A 52 9.96 -5.11 -3.28
C ILE A 52 9.49 -5.90 -2.05
N PRO A 53 9.94 -7.16 -1.86
CA PRO A 53 9.45 -8.04 -0.80
C PRO A 53 9.54 -7.42 0.60
N GLU A 54 10.56 -6.61 0.86
CA GLU A 54 10.80 -5.97 2.16
C GLU A 54 9.81 -4.84 2.46
N LEU A 55 9.07 -4.36 1.44
CA LEU A 55 8.06 -3.31 1.58
C LEU A 55 6.62 -3.82 1.38
N ALA A 56 6.44 -5.13 1.39
CA ALA A 56 5.13 -5.77 1.48
C ALA A 56 4.90 -6.22 2.92
N LEU A 57 3.95 -5.58 3.59
CA LEU A 57 3.74 -5.72 5.03
C LEU A 57 2.33 -6.19 5.34
N VAL A 58 2.21 -6.95 6.42
CA VAL A 58 0.94 -7.34 7.02
C VAL A 58 0.81 -6.75 8.41
N ALA A 59 -0.43 -6.49 8.81
CA ALA A 59 -0.81 -6.21 10.19
C ALA A 59 -1.45 -7.46 10.78
N GLU A 60 -0.99 -7.89 11.94
CA GLU A 60 -1.43 -9.11 12.62
C GLU A 60 -1.95 -8.79 14.03
N CYS A 61 -3.12 -9.32 14.38
CA CYS A 61 -3.71 -9.22 15.71
C CYS A 61 -4.11 -10.63 16.15
N GLN A 62 -3.57 -11.11 17.28
CA GLN A 62 -3.89 -12.41 17.86
C GLN A 62 -3.77 -13.59 16.86
N GLY A 63 -2.71 -13.62 16.04
CA GLY A 63 -2.50 -14.67 15.04
C GLY A 63 -3.28 -14.48 13.74
N LYS A 64 -4.13 -13.45 13.63
CA LYS A 64 -4.95 -13.18 12.45
C LYS A 64 -4.42 -11.99 11.66
N LEU A 65 -4.30 -12.15 10.34
CA LEU A 65 -4.01 -11.04 9.44
C LEU A 65 -5.24 -10.12 9.36
N ILE A 66 -5.04 -8.83 9.63
CA ILE A 66 -6.10 -7.82 9.70
C ILE A 66 -5.88 -6.65 8.73
N GLY A 67 -4.67 -6.53 8.19
CA GLY A 67 -4.38 -5.59 7.11
C GLY A 67 -3.15 -5.98 6.30
N HIS A 68 -3.00 -5.34 5.15
CA HIS A 68 -1.93 -5.57 4.19
C HIS A 68 -1.61 -4.29 3.42
N ILE A 69 -0.34 -4.08 3.08
CA ILE A 69 0.13 -2.99 2.23
C ILE A 69 1.25 -3.50 1.32
N MET A 70 1.29 -3.03 0.08
CA MET A 70 2.46 -3.19 -0.79
C MET A 70 2.98 -1.82 -1.24
N LEU A 71 4.30 -1.63 -1.18
CA LEU A 71 4.99 -0.55 -1.86
C LEU A 71 5.83 -1.15 -2.99
N THR A 72 5.59 -0.71 -4.22
CA THR A 72 6.26 -1.22 -5.43
C THR A 72 6.95 -0.09 -6.18
N ARG A 73 8.03 -0.41 -6.90
CA ARG A 73 8.74 0.57 -7.73
C ARG A 73 7.85 1.01 -8.89
N THR A 74 7.85 2.30 -9.19
CA THR A 74 7.19 2.82 -10.39
C THR A 74 7.98 3.99 -10.97
N VAL A 75 7.73 4.31 -12.22
CA VAL A 75 8.29 5.48 -12.90
C VAL A 75 7.15 6.41 -13.23
N VAL A 76 7.28 7.67 -12.84
CA VAL A 76 6.34 8.74 -13.19
C VAL A 76 7.06 9.73 -14.08
N THR A 77 6.36 10.24 -15.09
CA THR A 77 6.88 11.26 -16.01
C THR A 77 6.39 12.63 -15.55
N GLN A 78 7.31 13.58 -15.42
CA GLN A 78 6.97 14.98 -15.15
C GLN A 78 6.35 15.66 -16.40
N ASP A 79 5.80 16.85 -16.22
CA ASP A 79 5.19 17.62 -17.31
C ASP A 79 6.19 17.97 -18.42
N ASP A 80 7.49 18.06 -18.09
CA ASP A 80 8.60 18.30 -19.04
C ASP A 80 9.09 17.03 -19.75
N GLY A 81 8.50 15.86 -19.46
CA GLY A 81 8.90 14.57 -20.02
C GLY A 81 9.99 13.82 -19.22
N THR A 82 10.52 14.40 -18.15
CA THR A 82 11.57 13.77 -17.34
C THR A 82 11.01 12.60 -16.52
N PRO A 83 11.56 11.37 -16.64
CA PRO A 83 11.17 10.26 -15.79
C PRO A 83 11.78 10.40 -14.40
N TYR A 84 11.01 10.07 -13.36
CA TYR A 84 11.51 9.95 -11.99
C TYR A 84 10.98 8.68 -11.33
N GLU A 85 11.82 8.09 -10.47
CA GLU A 85 11.46 6.91 -9.72
C GLU A 85 10.62 7.26 -8.50
N ALA A 86 9.58 6.48 -8.26
CA ALA A 86 8.66 6.64 -7.16
C ALA A 86 8.25 5.27 -6.59
N LEU A 87 7.54 5.29 -5.46
CA LEU A 87 6.89 4.11 -4.91
C LEU A 87 5.37 4.24 -5.01
N MET A 88 4.75 3.24 -5.62
CA MET A 88 3.31 3.09 -5.64
C MET A 88 2.85 2.33 -4.38
N ILE A 89 1.84 2.85 -3.68
CA ILE A 89 1.18 2.14 -2.58
C ILE A 89 -0.11 1.54 -3.12
N ALA A 90 -0.11 0.23 -3.38
CA ALA A 90 -1.33 -0.49 -3.71
C ALA A 90 -1.12 -2.01 -3.66
N PRO A 91 -2.09 -2.78 -3.12
CA PRO A 91 -3.24 -2.31 -2.36
C PRO A 91 -2.87 -1.88 -0.93
N LEU A 92 -3.74 -1.06 -0.30
CA LEU A 92 -3.76 -0.85 1.15
C LEU A 92 -5.10 -1.35 1.70
N SER A 93 -5.04 -2.50 2.35
CA SER A 93 -6.21 -3.32 2.71
C SER A 93 -6.31 -3.44 4.23
N VAL A 94 -7.48 -3.12 4.79
CA VAL A 94 -7.81 -3.40 6.19
C VAL A 94 -9.23 -3.93 6.24
N VAL A 95 -9.41 -5.08 6.89
CA VAL A 95 -10.73 -5.69 7.05
C VAL A 95 -11.63 -4.77 7.90
N LEU A 96 -12.93 -4.76 7.60
CA LEU A 96 -13.88 -3.76 8.09
C LEU A 96 -13.82 -3.54 9.62
N ASP A 97 -13.79 -4.63 10.38
CA ASP A 97 -13.78 -4.61 11.86
C ASP A 97 -12.59 -3.87 12.45
N TYR A 98 -11.47 -3.74 11.71
CA TYR A 98 -10.22 -3.13 12.18
C TYR A 98 -9.95 -1.75 11.55
N ARG A 99 -10.89 -1.21 10.76
CA ARG A 99 -10.82 0.15 10.24
C ARG A 99 -11.01 1.18 11.35
N ASN A 100 -10.50 2.39 11.14
CA ASN A 100 -10.55 3.50 12.11
C ASN A 100 -9.91 3.17 13.48
N GLN A 101 -9.01 2.19 13.52
CA GLN A 101 -8.21 1.81 14.70
C GLN A 101 -6.71 2.09 14.52
N GLY A 102 -6.31 2.74 13.43
CA GLY A 102 -4.93 3.11 13.12
C GLY A 102 -4.10 2.04 12.41
N VAL A 103 -4.71 0.91 12.00
CA VAL A 103 -4.02 -0.19 11.29
C VAL A 103 -3.44 0.27 9.95
N GLY A 104 -4.25 0.90 9.09
CA GLY A 104 -3.80 1.41 7.79
C GLY A 104 -2.68 2.44 7.92
N SER A 105 -2.79 3.35 8.90
CA SER A 105 -1.74 4.33 9.18
C SER A 105 -0.45 3.70 9.69
N ALA A 106 -0.53 2.65 10.52
CA ALA A 106 0.64 1.94 11.02
C ALA A 106 1.37 1.19 9.89
N LEU A 107 0.62 0.49 9.03
CA LEU A 107 1.14 -0.16 7.83
C LEU A 107 1.87 0.83 6.93
N LEU A 108 1.23 1.95 6.63
CA LEU A 108 1.83 3.00 5.82
C LEU A 108 3.12 3.52 6.46
N LYS A 109 3.05 3.98 7.71
CA LYS A 109 4.21 4.57 8.41
C LYS A 109 5.41 3.64 8.43
N GLU A 110 5.19 2.36 8.68
CA GLU A 110 6.27 1.36 8.68
C GLU A 110 6.83 1.13 7.28
N GLY A 111 5.97 1.01 6.27
CA GLY A 111 6.40 0.92 4.87
C GLY A 111 7.25 2.12 4.45
N LEU A 112 6.86 3.34 4.84
CA LEU A 112 7.63 4.57 4.55
C LEU A 112 8.97 4.59 5.29
N ARG A 113 8.99 4.15 6.55
CA ARG A 113 10.22 4.06 7.35
C ARG A 113 11.23 3.10 6.70
N LEU A 114 10.77 1.95 6.23
CA LEU A 114 11.61 0.97 5.53
C LEU A 114 12.07 1.50 4.17
N ALA A 115 11.19 2.19 3.44
CA ALA A 115 11.50 2.77 2.13
C ALA A 115 12.56 3.88 2.17
N GLN A 116 12.58 4.72 3.21
CA GLN A 116 13.56 5.82 3.36
C GLN A 116 15.01 5.35 3.30
N SER A 117 15.29 4.13 3.74
CA SER A 117 16.64 3.56 3.70
C SER A 117 17.02 2.91 2.36
N ARG A 118 16.08 2.84 1.40
CA ARG A 118 16.19 2.02 0.18
C ARG A 118 15.97 2.80 -1.12
N VAL A 119 15.19 3.88 -1.07
CA VAL A 119 14.83 4.65 -2.26
C VAL A 119 15.41 6.05 -2.14
N THR A 120 16.36 6.36 -3.03
CA THR A 120 16.90 7.70 -3.25
C THR A 120 16.00 8.43 -4.24
N GLY A 121 14.93 9.09 -3.76
CA GLY A 121 14.00 9.77 -4.66
C GLY A 121 12.85 10.48 -3.93
N GLN A 122 12.18 11.37 -4.66
CA GLN A 122 10.99 12.07 -4.19
C GLN A 122 9.83 11.07 -4.11
N LEU A 123 9.34 10.82 -2.90
CA LEU A 123 8.37 9.78 -2.63
C LEU A 123 6.97 10.25 -3.06
N PHE A 124 6.63 9.96 -4.31
CA PHE A 124 5.32 10.28 -4.87
C PHE A 124 4.41 9.07 -4.78
N PHE A 125 3.29 9.21 -4.08
CA PHE A 125 2.34 8.13 -3.88
C PHE A 125 1.22 8.20 -4.92
N ALA A 126 1.15 7.19 -5.78
CA ALA A 126 -0.10 6.85 -6.44
C ALA A 126 -0.83 5.86 -5.52
N ALA A 127 -1.78 6.35 -4.72
CA ALA A 127 -2.71 5.48 -4.01
C ALA A 127 -3.86 5.13 -4.96
N ILE A 128 -4.00 3.86 -5.32
CA ILE A 128 -4.99 3.47 -6.34
C ILE A 128 -6.42 3.38 -5.76
N ARG A 129 -6.61 3.06 -4.47
CA ARG A 129 -7.86 3.21 -3.69
C ARG A 129 -7.63 2.52 -2.33
N PRO A 130 -7.49 3.26 -1.21
CA PRO A 130 -7.35 2.61 0.08
C PRO A 130 -8.73 2.16 0.58
N THR A 131 -8.78 1.00 1.24
CA THR A 131 -10.00 0.53 1.93
C THR A 131 -10.33 1.34 3.19
N THR A 132 -9.44 2.25 3.59
CA THR A 132 -9.58 3.11 4.77
C THR A 132 -9.21 4.54 4.42
N ASP A 133 -9.76 5.52 5.13
CA ASP A 133 -9.27 6.90 5.04
C ASP A 133 -7.83 6.98 5.60
N VAL A 134 -6.86 7.20 4.71
CA VAL A 134 -5.47 7.47 5.06
C VAL A 134 -5.07 8.78 4.42
N SER A 135 -5.03 9.83 5.23
CA SER A 135 -4.49 11.10 4.79
C SER A 135 -2.96 11.03 4.71
N VAL A 136 -2.44 11.09 3.50
CA VAL A 136 -1.00 11.27 3.24
C VAL A 136 -0.79 12.74 2.90
N SER A 137 -0.20 13.51 3.81
CA SER A 137 0.23 14.87 3.48
C SER A 137 1.51 14.79 2.64
N LYS A 138 1.52 15.50 1.51
CA LYS A 138 2.78 15.80 0.80
C LYS A 138 3.70 16.51 1.78
N ARG A 139 4.87 15.92 2.08
CA ARG A 139 5.96 16.70 2.69
C ARG A 139 6.55 17.55 1.57
N SER A 140 6.23 18.84 1.57
CA SER A 140 6.77 19.78 0.59
C SER A 140 8.23 20.09 0.91
N GLU A 141 9.13 19.47 0.18
CA GLU A 141 10.36 20.14 -0.23
C GLU A 141 10.39 20.00 -1.77
N ASN A 142 10.05 21.11 -2.43
CA ASN A 142 9.87 21.31 -3.87
C ASN A 142 8.60 20.70 -4.51
N THR A 143 7.56 21.53 -4.56
CA THR A 143 6.36 21.33 -5.38
C THR A 143 6.71 21.33 -6.86
N VAL A 144 6.70 20.15 -7.49
CA VAL A 144 6.44 20.04 -8.94
C VAL A 144 4.99 19.61 -9.09
N SER A 145 4.16 20.51 -9.61
CA SER A 145 2.85 20.16 -10.14
C SER A 145 3.10 19.32 -11.38
N GLY A 146 2.75 18.04 -11.35
CA GLY A 146 2.85 17.14 -12.49
C GLY A 146 1.56 16.33 -12.62
N LYS A 147 1.01 16.26 -13.83
CA LYS A 147 -0.20 15.47 -14.11
C LYS A 147 0.19 13.99 -14.19
N LEU A 148 -0.43 13.14 -13.38
CA LEU A 148 -0.22 11.69 -13.43
C LEU A 148 -0.79 11.14 -14.75
N VAL A 149 0.05 10.96 -15.77
CA VAL A 149 -0.32 10.25 -17.00
C VAL A 149 -0.02 8.77 -16.80
N CYS A 150 -1.00 8.00 -16.35
CA CYS A 150 -0.91 6.55 -16.29
C CYS A 150 -1.02 6.00 -17.73
N ARG A 151 0.10 5.61 -18.34
CA ARG A 151 0.07 4.86 -19.59
C ARG A 151 -0.30 3.41 -19.26
N LYS A 152 -1.51 2.99 -19.64
CA LYS A 152 -1.85 1.58 -19.75
C LYS A 152 -1.01 0.99 -20.89
N ASN A 153 -0.21 -0.02 -20.60
CA ASN A 153 0.24 -0.95 -21.65
C ASN A 153 -0.94 -1.80 -22.11
#